data_AF-A0A4R3KUQ1-F1
#
_entry.id   AF-A0A4R3KUQ1-F1
#
_cell.length_a   1.000
_cell.length_b   1.000
_cell.length_c   1.000
_cell.angle_alpha   90.00
_cell.angle_beta   90.00
_cell.angle_gamma   90.00
#
_symmetry.space_group_name_H-M   'P 1'
#
loop_
_entity.id
_entity.type
_entity.pdbx_description
1 polymer ?
#
loop_
_entity_poly.entity_id
_entity_poly.type
_entity_poly.pdbx_seq_one_letter_code
_entity_poly.pdbx_strand_id
1 'polypeptide(L)'
;MLKGGSYIGLFYIIEESKYFNYYNKGIFKIFPKKLIPAIRPKILDILYNTEGKEIGKVGGILLNNSSIEKIEKEELVENFIQGINKIKPQNVEDLIIEDISLFSREDIKLIEARTNLKVVDGINTLYMFLPLVLEEIQKYLKEDFRRKEILIIGEGDTLTEELVYALHKSVSFISIAGEDKEAIENISQSIFKKTGLSIFYTQNIDKILINYPIIVNLKDDVLTYLNKFRRGSIIFDFSISKKLSRSIKDKKNLVVIEDFMFFQELDMMENPWIQEWVSSKFYDYFKWSTDNKQIRFLVDSNICTMEELINRRIRQKGTL
;
A
#
# COMPACT_ATOMS: atom_id res chain seq x y z
N MET A 1 -15.69 16.69 -28.69
CA MET A 1 -14.66 17.49 -29.39
C MET A 1 -13.56 17.78 -28.40
N LEU A 2 -12.54 16.91 -28.33
CA LEU A 2 -11.45 16.95 -27.35
C LEU A 2 -10.44 18.02 -27.78
N LYS A 3 -10.17 19.01 -26.92
CA LYS A 3 -9.08 19.96 -27.15
C LYS A 3 -7.74 19.21 -27.08
N GLY A 4 -6.95 19.34 -28.13
CA GLY A 4 -5.65 18.71 -28.30
C GLY A 4 -4.57 19.30 -27.41
N GLY A 5 -4.39 18.71 -26.23
CA GLY A 5 -3.12 18.66 -25.51
C GLY A 5 -2.84 17.20 -25.17
N SER A 6 -1.66 16.70 -25.48
CA SER A 6 -1.20 15.38 -25.06
C SER A 6 -1.11 15.34 -23.54
N TYR A 7 -2.16 14.84 -22.88
CA TYR A 7 -2.23 14.65 -21.43
C TYR A 7 -1.22 13.58 -21.01
N ILE A 8 -0.19 13.98 -20.27
CA ILE A 8 0.82 13.10 -19.66
C ILE A 8 0.35 12.91 -18.22
N GLY A 9 -0.33 11.80 -17.93
CA GLY A 9 -1.06 11.70 -16.67
C GLY A 9 -0.21 11.28 -15.46
N LEU A 10 0.95 10.63 -15.66
CA LEU A 10 1.68 9.96 -14.58
C LEU A 10 3.12 10.47 -14.42
N PHE A 11 3.49 10.78 -13.18
CA PHE A 11 4.88 10.85 -12.76
C PHE A 11 5.19 9.70 -11.79
N TYR A 12 6.16 8.87 -12.16
CA TYR A 12 6.52 7.67 -11.42
C TYR A 12 7.91 7.82 -10.83
N ILE A 13 8.01 7.85 -9.50
CA ILE A 13 9.28 7.85 -8.77
C ILE A 13 9.62 6.43 -8.34
N ILE A 14 10.73 5.92 -8.88
CA ILE A 14 11.27 4.60 -8.53
C ILE A 14 11.96 4.61 -7.17
N GLU A 15 12.05 3.42 -6.56
CA GLU A 15 12.73 3.24 -5.27
C GLU A 15 14.20 3.67 -5.31
N GLU A 16 14.71 4.13 -4.17
CA GLU A 16 16.07 4.65 -4.05
C GLU A 16 17.09 3.58 -4.47
N SER A 17 16.84 2.31 -4.14
CA SER A 17 17.74 1.19 -4.44
C SER A 17 17.86 0.95 -5.96
N LYS A 18 16.75 0.98 -6.71
CA LYS A 18 16.73 0.88 -8.18
C LYS A 18 17.42 2.07 -8.80
N TYR A 19 17.16 3.27 -8.30
CA TYR A 19 17.81 4.47 -8.83
C TYR A 19 19.31 4.47 -8.57
N PHE A 20 19.73 4.07 -7.37
CA PHE A 20 21.14 3.89 -7.04
C PHE A 20 21.80 2.87 -7.95
N ASN A 21 21.16 1.73 -8.23
CA ASN A 21 21.68 0.72 -9.15
C ASN A 21 21.77 1.22 -10.61
N TYR A 22 20.84 2.05 -11.07
CA TYR A 22 20.94 2.73 -12.35
C TYR A 22 22.11 3.71 -12.39
N TYR A 23 22.27 4.51 -11.33
CA TYR A 23 23.33 5.50 -11.21
C TYR A 23 24.72 4.86 -11.10
N ASN A 24 24.85 3.77 -10.37
CA ASN A 24 26.10 3.10 -10.03
C ASN A 24 26.61 2.16 -11.15
N LYS A 25 26.53 2.62 -12.40
CA LYS A 25 27.03 1.91 -13.59
C LYS A 25 28.22 2.65 -14.20
N GLY A 26 29.09 1.90 -14.88
CA GLY A 26 30.29 2.44 -15.54
C GLY A 26 31.26 3.10 -14.55
N ILE A 27 31.73 4.30 -14.89
CA ILE A 27 32.70 5.09 -14.10
C ILE A 27 32.18 5.44 -12.69
N PHE A 28 30.86 5.52 -12.51
CA PHE A 28 30.25 5.84 -11.21
C PHE A 28 30.33 4.69 -10.21
N LYS A 29 30.66 3.45 -10.65
CA LYS A 29 30.88 2.29 -9.75
C LYS A 29 31.98 2.53 -8.72
N ILE A 30 32.94 3.41 -9.06
CA ILE A 30 34.12 3.70 -8.25
C ILE A 30 33.85 4.90 -7.32
N PHE A 31 32.77 5.64 -7.52
CA PHE A 31 32.44 6.81 -6.69
C PHE A 31 31.94 6.37 -5.31
N PRO A 32 32.60 6.78 -4.22
CA PRO A 32 32.11 6.55 -2.86
C PRO A 32 30.72 7.16 -2.65
N LYS A 33 29.79 6.41 -2.04
CA LYS A 33 28.44 6.91 -1.69
C LYS A 33 28.45 8.26 -0.97
N LYS A 34 29.44 8.47 -0.10
CA LYS A 34 29.65 9.71 0.68
C LYS A 34 29.91 10.96 -0.16
N LEU A 35 30.31 10.82 -1.43
CA LEU A 35 30.58 11.94 -2.34
C LEU A 35 29.40 12.26 -3.27
N ILE A 36 28.29 11.53 -3.17
CA ILE A 36 27.09 11.80 -3.96
C ILE A 36 26.31 12.96 -3.27
N PRO A 37 25.83 13.97 -4.03
CA PRO A 37 25.06 15.08 -3.45
C PRO A 37 23.88 14.61 -2.60
N ALA A 38 23.51 15.41 -1.60
CA ALA A 38 22.43 15.11 -0.66
C ALA A 38 21.09 14.78 -1.35
N ILE A 39 20.78 15.50 -2.43
CA ILE A 39 19.62 15.25 -3.29
C ILE A 39 20.07 15.22 -4.74
N ARG A 40 19.74 14.14 -5.46
CA ARG A 40 20.04 14.04 -6.89
C ARG A 40 18.83 13.57 -7.70
N PRO A 41 17.87 14.46 -8.02
CA PRO A 41 16.71 14.10 -8.81
C PRO A 41 17.09 14.01 -10.30
N LYS A 42 16.56 13.02 -11.02
CA LYS A 42 16.75 12.88 -12.48
C LYS A 42 15.56 12.19 -13.15
N ILE A 43 15.16 12.64 -14.34
CA ILE A 43 14.30 11.87 -15.24
C ILE A 43 15.12 10.76 -15.91
N LEU A 44 14.65 9.54 -15.76
CA LEU A 44 15.32 8.33 -16.20
C LEU A 44 14.78 7.84 -17.52
N ASP A 45 13.47 7.98 -17.74
CA ASP A 45 12.78 7.40 -18.89
C ASP A 45 11.40 8.02 -19.14
N ILE A 46 10.81 7.68 -20.28
CA ILE A 46 9.46 8.03 -20.69
C ILE A 46 8.66 6.73 -20.90
N LEU A 47 7.43 6.70 -20.38
CA LEU A 47 6.52 5.58 -20.54
C LEU A 47 5.62 5.82 -21.75
N TYR A 48 5.42 4.79 -22.57
CA TYR A 48 4.62 4.84 -23.79
C TYR A 48 3.52 3.77 -23.78
N ASN A 49 2.32 4.09 -24.27
CA ASN A 49 1.29 3.07 -24.55
C ASN A 49 1.66 2.23 -25.79
N THR A 50 0.88 1.19 -26.11
CA THR A 50 1.18 0.33 -27.28
C THR A 50 1.07 1.07 -28.63
N GLU A 51 0.35 2.19 -28.66
CA GLU A 51 0.24 3.11 -29.81
C GLU A 51 1.44 4.08 -29.94
N GLY A 52 2.40 4.04 -29.01
CA GLY A 52 3.58 4.92 -28.99
C GLY A 52 3.32 6.33 -28.45
N LYS A 53 2.18 6.56 -27.80
CA LYS A 53 1.86 7.82 -27.12
C LYS A 53 2.49 7.84 -25.73
N GLU A 54 3.09 8.97 -25.38
CA GLU A 54 3.60 9.21 -24.02
C GLU A 54 2.45 9.19 -23.00
N ILE A 55 2.59 8.36 -21.96
CA ILE A 55 1.62 8.21 -20.88
C ILE A 55 2.18 8.61 -19.51
N GLY A 56 3.50 8.74 -19.38
CA GLY A 56 4.12 9.18 -18.13
C GLY A 56 5.64 9.29 -18.21
N LYS A 57 6.25 9.72 -17.12
CA LYS A 57 7.72 9.78 -16.98
C LYS A 57 8.20 9.06 -15.73
N VAL A 58 9.39 8.48 -15.83
CA VAL A 58 10.07 7.82 -14.72
C VAL A 58 11.15 8.74 -14.16
N GLY A 59 11.10 9.01 -12.86
CA GLY A 59 12.08 9.79 -12.13
C GLY A 59 12.76 8.98 -11.04
N GLY A 60 14.00 9.33 -10.71
CA GLY A 60 14.71 8.84 -9.55
C GLY A 60 15.15 9.98 -8.66
N ILE A 61 14.98 9.83 -7.34
CA ILE A 61 15.42 10.80 -6.34
C ILE A 61 16.29 10.06 -5.34
N LEU A 62 17.59 10.36 -5.35
CA LEU A 62 18.50 9.86 -4.32
C LEU A 62 18.44 10.82 -3.14
N LEU A 63 18.09 10.29 -1.97
CA LEU A 63 18.10 10.99 -0.70
C LEU A 63 19.30 10.41 0.06
N ASN A 64 20.43 11.11 0.11
CA ASN A 64 21.68 10.53 0.62
C ASN A 64 21.59 10.18 2.12
N ASN A 65 21.13 8.97 2.41
CA ASN A 65 21.03 8.39 3.75
C ASN A 65 22.38 7.93 4.32
N SER A 66 23.48 8.04 3.55
CA SER A 66 24.81 7.54 3.94
C SER A 66 25.65 8.54 4.76
N SER A 67 25.11 9.76 4.94
CA SER A 67 25.66 10.77 5.82
C SER A 67 24.63 11.03 6.92
N ILE A 68 24.90 10.46 8.11
CA ILE A 68 24.27 10.75 9.41
C ILE A 68 23.10 9.81 9.76
N GLU A 69 23.27 9.09 10.88
CA GLU A 69 22.30 8.24 11.58
C GLU A 69 21.05 9.01 12.10
N LYS A 70 20.79 10.21 11.58
CA LYS A 70 19.72 11.14 11.96
C LYS A 70 19.48 12.16 10.83
N ILE A 71 18.99 11.72 9.67
CA ILE A 71 18.14 12.64 8.91
C ILE A 71 16.82 12.66 9.68
N GLU A 72 16.46 13.82 10.22
CA GLU A 72 15.14 14.01 10.82
C GLU A 72 14.08 13.75 9.73
N LYS A 73 12.98 13.08 10.09
CA LYS A 73 11.97 12.63 9.14
C LYS A 73 11.47 13.81 8.28
N GLU A 74 11.39 14.97 8.88
CA GLU A 74 11.03 16.25 8.28
C GLU A 74 11.99 16.64 7.15
N GLU A 75 13.31 16.52 7.36
CA GLU A 75 14.31 16.81 6.34
C GLU A 75 14.21 15.84 5.16
N LEU A 76 13.92 14.56 5.42
CA LEU A 76 13.69 13.56 4.35
C LEU A 76 12.52 13.97 3.46
N VAL A 77 11.38 14.35 4.05
CA VAL A 77 10.19 14.77 3.30
C VAL A 77 10.47 16.04 2.49
N GLU A 78 11.12 17.04 3.11
CA GLU A 78 11.48 18.28 2.42
C GLU A 78 12.41 18.04 1.22
N ASN A 79 13.43 17.21 1.42
CA ASN A 79 14.38 16.86 0.37
C ASN A 79 13.69 16.10 -0.78
N PHE A 80 12.74 15.23 -0.46
CA PHE A 80 11.94 14.52 -1.45
C PHE A 80 11.04 15.47 -2.26
N ILE A 81 10.35 16.41 -1.59
CA ILE A 81 9.52 17.45 -2.23
C ILE A 81 10.37 18.33 -3.15
N GLN A 82 11.54 18.77 -2.69
CA GLN A 82 12.48 19.53 -3.52
C GLN A 82 12.96 18.69 -4.73
N GLY A 83 13.22 17.41 -4.51
CA GLY A 83 13.54 16.44 -5.56
C GLY A 83 12.46 16.42 -6.64
N ILE A 84 11.21 16.17 -6.25
CA ILE A 84 10.05 16.16 -7.15
C ILE A 84 9.95 17.47 -7.93
N ASN A 85 9.96 18.62 -7.24
CA ASN A 85 9.78 19.92 -7.90
C ASN A 85 10.87 20.26 -8.92
N LYS A 86 12.07 19.68 -8.80
CA LYS A 86 13.17 19.86 -9.76
C LYS A 86 12.97 19.07 -11.06
N ILE A 87 12.26 17.94 -11.03
CA ILE A 87 12.13 17.05 -12.19
C ILE A 87 10.70 16.80 -12.64
N LYS A 88 9.69 17.24 -11.88
CA LYS A 88 8.28 17.01 -12.21
C LYS A 88 7.98 17.55 -13.62
N PRO A 89 7.33 16.75 -14.49
CA PRO A 89 7.01 17.22 -15.83
C PRO A 89 5.92 18.29 -15.81
N GLN A 90 5.85 19.10 -16.86
CA GLN A 90 4.71 20.01 -17.05
C GLN A 90 3.46 19.17 -17.37
N ASN A 91 2.31 19.57 -16.81
CA ASN A 91 1.00 18.96 -17.05
C ASN A 91 0.85 17.51 -16.54
N VAL A 92 1.47 17.18 -15.40
CA VAL A 92 1.19 15.94 -14.68
C VAL A 92 0.34 16.25 -13.44
N GLU A 93 -0.63 15.39 -13.17
CA GLU A 93 -1.52 15.49 -12.00
C GLU A 93 -1.29 14.38 -10.99
N ASP A 94 -0.88 13.17 -11.42
CA ASP A 94 -0.75 12.02 -10.53
C ASP A 94 0.72 11.61 -10.31
N LEU A 95 0.99 11.13 -9.09
CA LEU A 95 2.31 10.70 -8.63
C LEU A 95 2.22 9.28 -8.04
N ILE A 96 3.00 8.35 -8.59
CA ILE A 96 3.27 7.06 -7.95
C ILE A 96 4.65 7.10 -7.32
N ILE A 97 4.73 6.76 -6.04
CA ILE A 97 5.97 6.61 -5.28
C ILE A 97 6.14 5.14 -4.94
N GLU A 98 7.22 4.51 -5.42
CA GLU A 98 7.52 3.11 -5.08
C GLU A 98 7.74 2.94 -3.57
N ASP A 99 8.67 3.72 -3.00
CA ASP A 99 9.00 3.75 -1.57
C ASP A 99 8.01 4.55 -0.71
N ILE A 100 6.70 4.50 -1.01
CA ILE A 100 5.69 5.26 -0.26
C ILE A 100 5.72 4.98 1.25
N SER A 101 6.18 3.79 1.65
CA SER A 101 6.25 3.35 3.05
C SER A 101 7.29 4.08 3.90
N LEU A 102 8.12 4.92 3.29
CA LEU A 102 8.99 5.85 4.01
C LEU A 102 8.21 7.02 4.64
N PHE A 103 6.98 7.25 4.16
CA PHE A 103 6.15 8.38 4.52
C PHE A 103 4.98 7.94 5.42
N SER A 104 4.46 8.85 6.24
CA SER A 104 3.14 8.73 6.88
C SER A 104 2.07 9.43 6.03
N ARG A 105 0.79 9.23 6.36
CA ARG A 105 -0.31 9.94 5.69
C ARG A 105 -0.16 11.47 5.74
N GLU A 106 0.35 12.03 6.83
CA GLU A 106 0.61 13.47 6.96
C GLU A 106 1.70 13.94 5.98
N ASP A 107 2.77 13.14 5.84
CA ASP A 107 3.83 13.44 4.88
C ASP A 107 3.30 13.38 3.44
N ILE A 108 2.43 12.41 3.13
CA ILE A 108 1.78 12.30 1.81
C ILE A 108 0.95 13.56 1.53
N LYS A 109 0.10 13.98 2.47
CA LYS A 109 -0.68 15.24 2.32
C LYS A 109 0.22 16.45 2.10
N LEU A 110 1.36 16.52 2.79
CA LEU A 110 2.34 17.59 2.61
C LEU A 110 3.00 17.55 1.22
N ILE A 111 3.38 16.35 0.75
CA ILE A 111 3.90 16.14 -0.61
C ILE A 111 2.88 16.60 -1.64
N GLU A 112 1.63 16.18 -1.53
CA GLU A 112 0.57 16.56 -2.46
C GLU A 112 0.38 18.09 -2.51
N ALA A 113 0.24 18.72 -1.33
CA ALA A 113 0.05 20.17 -1.22
C ALA A 113 1.21 20.99 -1.80
N ARG A 114 2.45 20.52 -1.64
CA ARG A 114 3.66 21.27 -2.06
C ARG A 114 4.16 20.94 -3.45
N THR A 115 3.70 19.83 -4.04
CA THR A 115 4.05 19.46 -5.41
C THR A 115 2.91 19.71 -6.39
N ASN A 116 1.68 19.88 -5.88
CA ASN A 116 0.44 19.93 -6.66
C ASN A 116 0.25 18.67 -7.53
N LEU A 117 0.66 17.53 -6.98
CA LEU A 117 0.45 16.19 -7.54
C LEU A 117 -0.40 15.40 -6.56
N LYS A 118 -1.35 14.61 -7.05
CA LYS A 118 -2.10 13.65 -6.27
C LYS A 118 -1.30 12.36 -6.14
N VAL A 119 -1.07 11.88 -4.92
CA VAL A 119 -0.35 10.63 -4.70
C VAL A 119 -1.32 9.47 -4.83
N VAL A 120 -1.00 8.50 -5.69
CA VAL A 120 -1.76 7.27 -5.84
C VAL A 120 -1.24 6.23 -4.86
N ASP A 121 -2.01 5.95 -3.81
CA ASP A 121 -1.64 5.04 -2.72
C ASP A 121 -2.21 3.62 -2.86
N GLY A 122 -3.13 3.40 -3.81
CA GLY A 122 -3.73 2.10 -4.10
C GLY A 122 -4.87 1.69 -3.17
N ILE A 123 -5.27 2.53 -2.21
CA ILE A 123 -6.24 2.14 -1.16
C ILE A 123 -7.60 1.75 -1.73
N ASN A 124 -8.06 2.45 -2.77
CA ASN A 124 -9.33 2.16 -3.44
C ASN A 124 -9.33 0.76 -4.08
N THR A 125 -8.21 0.40 -4.71
CA THR A 125 -8.01 -0.94 -5.27
C THR A 125 -8.02 -1.99 -4.16
N LEU A 126 -7.31 -1.75 -3.06
CA LEU A 126 -7.31 -2.67 -1.92
C LEU A 126 -8.73 -2.91 -1.37
N TYR A 127 -9.53 -1.86 -1.22
CA TYR A 127 -10.91 -1.96 -0.72
C TYR A 127 -11.81 -2.71 -1.68
N MET A 128 -11.72 -2.41 -2.98
CA MET A 128 -12.51 -3.08 -4.01
C MET A 128 -12.24 -4.58 -4.06
N PHE A 129 -11.00 -4.98 -3.83
CA PHE A 129 -10.55 -6.36 -3.99
C PHE A 129 -10.57 -7.20 -2.73
N LEU A 130 -10.51 -6.58 -1.55
CA LEU A 130 -10.52 -7.30 -0.28
C LEU A 130 -11.72 -8.26 -0.15
N PRO A 131 -12.97 -7.89 -0.50
CA PRO A 131 -14.10 -8.82 -0.53
C PRO A 131 -13.85 -10.08 -1.36
N LEU A 132 -13.28 -9.93 -2.56
CA LEU A 132 -12.99 -11.03 -3.49
C LEU A 132 -11.89 -11.95 -2.92
N VAL A 133 -10.83 -11.34 -2.39
CA VAL A 133 -9.73 -12.05 -1.74
C VAL A 133 -10.23 -12.85 -0.53
N LEU A 134 -11.11 -12.27 0.30
CA LEU A 134 -11.70 -12.97 1.45
C LEU A 134 -12.55 -14.17 1.01
N GLU A 135 -13.32 -14.04 -0.06
CA GLU A 135 -14.10 -15.15 -0.62
C GLU A 135 -13.20 -16.29 -1.12
N GLU A 136 -12.12 -15.97 -1.82
CA GLU A 136 -11.14 -16.98 -2.26
C GLU A 136 -10.45 -17.66 -1.08
N ILE A 137 -10.00 -16.90 -0.08
CA ILE A 137 -9.41 -17.45 1.15
C ILE A 137 -10.40 -18.43 1.81
N GLN A 138 -11.69 -18.07 1.90
CA GLN A 138 -12.75 -18.94 2.42
C GLN A 138 -12.86 -20.26 1.64
N LYS A 139 -12.82 -20.21 0.30
CA LYS A 139 -12.86 -21.41 -0.56
C LYS A 139 -11.69 -22.35 -0.28
N TYR A 140 -10.47 -21.81 -0.17
CA TYR A 140 -9.27 -22.62 0.10
C TYR A 140 -9.27 -23.23 1.50
N LEU A 141 -9.69 -22.46 2.51
CA LEU A 141 -9.69 -22.92 3.91
C LEU A 141 -10.88 -23.80 4.27
N LYS A 142 -11.93 -23.82 3.43
CA LYS A 142 -13.23 -24.44 3.73
C LYS A 142 -13.83 -23.92 5.04
N GLU A 143 -13.63 -22.62 5.32
CA GLU A 143 -14.13 -21.94 6.52
C GLU A 143 -15.18 -20.88 6.13
N ASP A 144 -16.34 -20.82 6.79
CA ASP A 144 -17.35 -19.79 6.49
C ASP A 144 -17.00 -18.46 7.15
N PHE A 145 -16.49 -17.50 6.36
CA PHE A 145 -16.07 -16.20 6.87
C PHE A 145 -17.24 -15.27 7.19
N ARG A 146 -18.45 -15.55 6.69
CA ARG A 146 -19.65 -14.81 7.11
C ARG A 146 -19.94 -14.97 8.59
N ARG A 147 -19.51 -16.09 9.19
CA ARG A 147 -19.61 -16.34 10.64
C ARG A 147 -18.41 -15.82 11.44
N LYS A 148 -17.42 -15.26 10.76
CA LYS A 148 -16.21 -14.74 11.40
C LYS A 148 -16.29 -13.23 11.48
N GLU A 149 -15.73 -12.71 12.56
CA GLU A 149 -15.62 -11.28 12.78
C GLU A 149 -14.30 -10.77 12.19
N ILE A 150 -14.38 -9.64 11.47
CA ILE A 150 -13.20 -8.89 11.02
C ILE A 150 -12.94 -7.76 11.99
N LEU A 151 -11.68 -7.61 12.40
CA LEU A 151 -11.21 -6.42 13.12
C LEU A 151 -10.60 -5.43 12.14
N ILE A 152 -11.06 -4.19 12.18
CA ILE A 152 -10.42 -3.05 11.51
C ILE A 152 -9.71 -2.23 12.58
N ILE A 153 -8.41 -2.01 12.40
CA ILE A 153 -7.62 -1.08 13.20
C ILE A 153 -7.59 0.24 12.43
N GLY A 154 -8.38 1.20 12.88
CA GLY A 154 -8.68 2.44 12.16
C GLY A 154 -9.38 3.46 13.05
N GLU A 155 -9.48 4.69 12.57
CA GLU A 155 -10.15 5.79 13.28
C GLU A 155 -11.55 6.05 12.74
N GLY A 156 -12.29 6.98 13.33
CA GLY A 156 -13.60 7.39 12.85
C GLY A 156 -13.57 8.26 11.59
N ASP A 157 -12.78 7.87 10.59
CA ASP A 157 -12.53 8.63 9.36
C ASP A 157 -13.14 7.99 8.11
N THR A 158 -13.05 8.72 6.98
CA THR A 158 -13.62 8.29 5.69
C THR A 158 -13.00 6.98 5.19
N LEU A 159 -11.70 6.75 5.44
CA LEU A 159 -11.02 5.53 5.01
C LEU A 159 -11.62 4.30 5.70
N THR A 160 -11.88 4.41 6.99
CA THR A 160 -12.50 3.35 7.78
C THR A 160 -13.96 3.14 7.36
N GLU A 161 -14.72 4.22 7.12
CA GLU A 161 -16.10 4.13 6.64
C GLU A 161 -16.19 3.43 5.27
N GLU A 162 -15.33 3.81 4.31
CA GLU A 162 -15.25 3.22 2.96
C GLU A 162 -14.90 1.73 2.99
N LEU A 163 -13.94 1.33 3.82
CA LEU A 163 -13.59 -0.08 4.00
C LEU A 163 -14.78 -0.88 4.54
N VAL A 164 -15.51 -0.34 5.51
CA VAL A 164 -16.71 -1.02 6.03
C VAL A 164 -17.78 -1.14 4.94
N TYR A 165 -18.01 -0.11 4.13
CA TYR A 165 -18.94 -0.22 2.99
C TYR A 165 -18.46 -1.25 1.97
N ALA A 166 -17.16 -1.38 1.70
CA ALA A 166 -16.66 -2.41 0.80
C ALA A 166 -16.94 -3.82 1.35
N LEU A 167 -16.89 -3.99 2.68
CA LEU A 167 -17.02 -5.30 3.33
C LEU A 167 -18.46 -5.68 3.71
N HIS A 168 -19.40 -4.75 3.86
CA HIS A 168 -20.69 -4.99 4.54
C HIS A 168 -21.56 -6.12 3.94
N LYS A 169 -21.37 -6.47 2.66
CA LYS A 169 -22.08 -7.59 2.01
C LYS A 169 -21.39 -8.93 2.16
N SER A 170 -20.09 -8.92 2.48
CA SER A 170 -19.22 -10.09 2.51
C SER A 170 -19.02 -10.64 3.92
N VAL A 171 -19.26 -9.82 4.95
CA VAL A 171 -19.09 -10.20 6.35
C VAL A 171 -20.30 -9.82 7.19
N SER A 172 -20.60 -10.60 8.22
CA SER A 172 -21.73 -10.34 9.11
C SER A 172 -21.36 -9.58 10.37
N PHE A 173 -20.07 -9.53 10.73
CA PHE A 173 -19.61 -8.89 11.97
C PHE A 173 -18.31 -8.11 11.72
N ILE A 174 -18.32 -6.83 12.08
CA ILE A 174 -17.15 -5.95 12.02
C ILE A 174 -16.94 -5.31 13.39
N SER A 175 -15.70 -5.38 13.85
CA SER A 175 -15.18 -4.62 14.98
C SER A 175 -14.25 -3.52 14.47
N ILE A 176 -14.34 -2.33 15.07
CA ILE A 176 -13.37 -1.24 14.87
C ILE A 176 -12.61 -1.02 16.18
N ALA A 177 -11.29 -0.99 16.10
CA ALA A 177 -10.40 -0.58 17.17
C ALA A 177 -9.68 0.72 16.79
N GLY A 178 -9.91 1.77 17.58
CA GLY A 178 -9.33 3.09 17.38
C GLY A 178 -9.39 3.92 18.66
N GLU A 179 -8.85 5.13 18.60
CA GLU A 179 -8.69 5.98 19.79
C GLU A 179 -9.90 6.92 19.97
N ASP A 180 -10.40 7.47 18.87
CA ASP A 180 -11.51 8.43 18.88
C ASP A 180 -12.87 7.72 18.93
N LYS A 181 -13.38 7.54 20.16
CA LYS A 181 -14.68 6.93 20.42
C LYS A 181 -15.82 7.65 19.71
N GLU A 182 -15.85 8.98 19.79
CA GLU A 182 -16.97 9.76 19.29
C GLU A 182 -17.03 9.69 17.76
N ALA A 183 -15.88 9.84 17.09
CA ALA A 183 -15.80 9.69 15.65
C ALA A 183 -16.19 8.28 15.19
N ILE A 184 -15.76 7.23 15.90
CA ILE A 184 -16.10 5.84 15.56
C ILE A 184 -17.59 5.55 15.79
N GLU A 185 -18.19 6.06 16.87
CA GLU A 185 -19.63 5.94 17.10
C GLU A 185 -20.44 6.65 15.99
N ASN A 186 -19.97 7.80 15.51
CA ASN A 186 -20.61 8.53 14.42
C ASN A 186 -20.63 7.74 13.11
N ILE A 187 -19.49 7.18 12.69
CA ILE A 187 -19.46 6.33 11.48
C ILE A 187 -20.28 5.05 11.68
N SER A 188 -20.27 4.48 12.89
CA SER A 188 -21.03 3.26 13.21
C SER A 188 -22.54 3.49 13.07
N GLN A 189 -23.03 4.66 13.54
CA GLN A 189 -24.43 5.05 13.34
C GLN A 189 -24.77 5.31 11.87
N SER A 190 -23.88 5.98 11.12
CA SER A 190 -24.04 6.22 9.67
C SER A 190 -24.20 4.89 8.92
N ILE A 191 -23.29 3.96 9.18
CA ILE A 191 -23.26 2.64 8.53
C ILE A 191 -24.50 1.82 8.93
N PHE A 192 -24.86 1.79 10.21
CA PHE A 192 -26.06 1.06 10.66
C PHE A 192 -27.33 1.59 9.98
N LYS A 193 -27.49 2.92 9.89
CA LYS A 193 -28.65 3.54 9.21
C LYS A 193 -28.73 3.19 7.72
N LYS A 194 -27.59 3.09 7.03
CA LYS A 194 -27.53 2.83 5.58
C LYS A 194 -27.54 1.35 5.21
N THR A 195 -26.98 0.49 6.05
CA THR A 195 -26.71 -0.91 5.70
C THR A 195 -27.36 -1.93 6.63
N GLY A 196 -27.81 -1.51 7.81
CA GLY A 196 -28.25 -2.40 8.89
C GLY A 196 -27.11 -3.13 9.62
N LEU A 197 -25.84 -2.94 9.22
CA LEU A 197 -24.69 -3.55 9.86
C LEU A 197 -24.38 -2.85 11.19
N SER A 198 -24.36 -3.62 12.27
CA SER A 198 -23.88 -3.14 13.57
C SER A 198 -22.36 -3.30 13.66
N ILE A 199 -21.70 -2.27 14.19
CA ILE A 199 -20.25 -2.25 14.38
C ILE A 199 -19.96 -2.28 15.87
N PHE A 200 -19.08 -3.20 16.28
CA PHE A 200 -18.55 -3.20 17.64
C PHE A 200 -17.34 -2.27 17.71
N TYR A 201 -17.25 -1.46 18.77
CA TYR A 201 -16.14 -0.55 18.99
C TYR A 201 -15.34 -0.93 20.25
N THR A 202 -14.01 -0.78 20.19
CA THR A 202 -13.16 -0.82 21.38
C THR A 202 -11.97 0.14 21.30
N GLN A 203 -11.59 0.71 22.44
CA GLN A 203 -10.30 1.38 22.64
C GLN A 203 -9.21 0.40 23.09
N ASN A 204 -9.62 -0.76 23.62
CA ASN A 204 -8.71 -1.72 24.24
C ASN A 204 -8.41 -2.87 23.27
N ILE A 205 -7.77 -2.53 22.16
CA ILE A 205 -7.38 -3.47 21.10
C ILE A 205 -6.60 -4.67 21.67
N ASP A 206 -5.73 -4.39 22.64
CA ASP A 206 -4.91 -5.35 23.34
C ASP A 206 -5.64 -6.58 23.89
N LYS A 207 -6.84 -6.38 24.42
CA LYS A 207 -7.62 -7.45 25.05
C LYS A 207 -8.34 -8.33 24.03
N ILE A 208 -8.50 -7.85 22.81
CA ILE A 208 -9.42 -8.46 21.85
C ILE A 208 -8.69 -9.12 20.67
N LEU A 209 -7.44 -8.74 20.37
CA LEU A 209 -6.66 -9.22 19.22
C LEU A 209 -6.57 -10.75 19.09
N ILE A 210 -6.56 -11.47 20.21
CA ILE A 210 -6.48 -12.95 20.23
C ILE A 210 -7.73 -13.62 19.64
N ASN A 211 -8.85 -12.90 19.55
CA ASN A 211 -10.13 -13.44 19.09
C ASN A 211 -10.27 -13.39 17.56
N TYR A 212 -9.55 -12.48 16.88
CA TYR A 212 -9.80 -12.19 15.48
C TYR A 212 -8.94 -13.04 14.54
N PRO A 213 -9.58 -13.82 13.64
CA PRO A 213 -8.88 -14.57 12.62
C PRO A 213 -8.46 -13.70 11.42
N ILE A 214 -9.09 -12.54 11.24
CA ILE A 214 -8.88 -11.63 10.11
C ILE A 214 -8.81 -10.21 10.65
N ILE A 215 -7.75 -9.49 10.28
CA ILE A 215 -7.47 -8.15 10.77
C ILE A 215 -7.07 -7.27 9.59
N VAL A 216 -7.62 -6.07 9.49
CA VAL A 216 -7.23 -5.05 8.52
C VAL A 216 -6.68 -3.84 9.26
N ASN A 217 -5.43 -3.50 9.01
CA ASN A 217 -4.78 -2.34 9.62
C ASN A 217 -4.76 -1.15 8.66
N LEU A 218 -5.28 -0.01 9.10
CA LEU A 218 -5.23 1.27 8.38
C LEU A 218 -4.28 2.29 9.04
N LYS A 219 -3.81 2.02 10.26
CA LYS A 219 -2.99 2.94 11.07
C LYS A 219 -1.48 2.72 10.88
N ASP A 220 -0.72 3.82 10.91
CA ASP A 220 0.75 3.84 10.75
C ASP A 220 1.50 3.60 12.09
N ASP A 221 0.81 3.52 13.22
CA ASP A 221 1.37 3.61 14.59
C ASP A 221 0.95 2.44 15.51
N VAL A 222 0.85 1.23 14.98
CA VAL A 222 0.29 0.04 15.69
C VAL A 222 1.33 -0.77 16.50
N LEU A 223 2.47 -0.17 16.88
CA LEU A 223 3.65 -0.92 17.35
C LEU A 223 3.49 -1.63 18.71
N THR A 224 2.48 -1.29 19.51
CA THR A 224 2.36 -1.75 20.90
C THR A 224 1.75 -3.14 21.08
N TYR A 225 1.24 -3.79 20.02
CA TYR A 225 0.30 -4.92 20.17
C TYR A 225 0.76 -6.28 19.61
N LEU A 226 2.01 -6.35 19.16
CA LEU A 226 2.49 -7.42 18.28
C LEU A 226 2.48 -8.84 18.89
N ASN A 227 2.41 -8.98 20.21
CA ASN A 227 2.46 -10.29 20.89
C ASN A 227 1.08 -10.91 21.14
N LYS A 228 -0.01 -10.20 20.79
CA LYS A 228 -1.37 -10.59 21.19
C LYS A 228 -2.23 -11.08 20.03
N PHE A 229 -1.69 -11.08 18.82
CA PHE A 229 -2.38 -11.60 17.64
C PHE A 229 -2.63 -13.10 17.77
N ARG A 230 -3.83 -13.51 17.35
CA ARG A 230 -4.20 -14.92 17.21
C ARG A 230 -3.23 -15.65 16.28
N ARG A 231 -2.72 -16.80 16.71
CA ARG A 231 -1.91 -17.67 15.83
C ARG A 231 -2.68 -18.04 14.56
N GLY A 232 -2.05 -17.85 13.41
CA GLY A 232 -2.67 -18.10 12.11
C GLY A 232 -3.78 -17.12 11.74
N SER A 233 -3.80 -15.91 12.34
CA SER A 233 -4.56 -14.80 11.79
C SER A 233 -4.01 -14.40 10.42
N ILE A 234 -4.89 -13.86 9.59
CA ILE A 234 -4.52 -13.21 8.33
C ILE A 234 -4.64 -11.72 8.58
N ILE A 235 -3.53 -11.01 8.41
CA ILE A 235 -3.43 -9.57 8.67
C ILE A 235 -3.23 -8.89 7.32
N PHE A 236 -4.12 -7.95 6.98
CA PHE A 236 -3.96 -7.05 5.84
C PHE A 236 -3.43 -5.72 6.36
N ASP A 237 -2.17 -5.40 6.08
CA ASP A 237 -1.58 -4.14 6.50
C ASP A 237 -1.69 -3.10 5.38
N PHE A 238 -2.81 -2.38 5.36
CA PHE A 238 -3.13 -1.33 4.38
C PHE A 238 -2.70 0.07 4.86
N SER A 239 -1.92 0.16 5.94
CA SER A 239 -1.23 1.40 6.32
C SER A 239 -0.24 1.84 5.23
N ILE A 240 0.09 3.13 5.18
CA ILE A 240 1.05 3.65 4.21
C ILE A 240 2.45 3.19 4.58
N SER A 241 2.83 3.37 5.84
CA SER A 241 4.18 3.12 6.34
C SER A 241 4.52 1.63 6.49
N LYS A 242 3.53 0.73 6.49
CA LYS A 242 3.73 -0.72 6.70
C LYS A 242 4.52 -1.05 7.98
N LYS A 243 4.43 -0.20 9.01
CA LYS A 243 5.18 -0.40 10.27
C LYS A 243 4.79 -1.71 10.96
N LEU A 244 3.51 -2.09 10.89
CA LEU A 244 3.04 -3.35 11.45
C LEU A 244 3.74 -4.53 10.75
N SER A 245 3.69 -4.60 9.42
CA SER A 245 4.36 -5.64 8.62
C SER A 245 5.85 -5.75 8.93
N ARG A 246 6.57 -4.63 8.92
CA ARG A 246 8.01 -4.58 9.24
C ARG A 246 8.33 -5.12 10.63
N SER A 247 7.45 -4.87 11.60
CA SER A 247 7.68 -5.26 13.00
C SER A 247 7.33 -6.71 13.31
N ILE A 248 6.60 -7.39 12.43
CA ILE A 248 6.21 -8.80 12.61
C ILE A 248 6.83 -9.74 11.58
N LYS A 249 7.66 -9.24 10.67
CA LYS A 249 8.38 -10.01 9.65
C LYS A 249 9.11 -11.24 10.20
N ASP A 250 9.65 -11.15 11.41
CA ASP A 250 10.38 -12.26 12.04
C ASP A 250 9.49 -13.20 12.89
N LYS A 251 8.21 -12.88 13.04
CA LYS A 251 7.26 -13.68 13.83
C LYS A 251 6.68 -14.79 12.98
N LYS A 252 7.28 -15.97 13.12
CA LYS A 252 6.93 -17.21 12.39
C LYS A 252 5.47 -17.67 12.41
N ASN A 253 4.56 -17.02 13.14
CA ASN A 253 3.19 -17.48 13.40
C ASN A 253 2.08 -16.57 12.84
N LEU A 254 2.48 -15.50 12.13
CA LEU A 254 1.56 -14.53 11.54
C LEU A 254 1.78 -14.49 10.02
N VAL A 255 0.72 -14.19 9.29
CA VAL A 255 0.77 -13.93 7.85
C VAL A 255 0.27 -12.51 7.62
N VAL A 256 1.12 -11.69 7.00
CA VAL A 256 0.82 -10.28 6.74
C VAL A 256 0.85 -10.03 5.25
N ILE A 257 -0.27 -9.55 4.74
CA ILE A 257 -0.43 -9.15 3.36
C ILE A 257 -0.24 -7.63 3.32
N GLU A 258 0.85 -7.21 2.68
CA GLU A 258 1.27 -5.81 2.54
C GLU A 258 0.52 -5.12 1.39
N ASP A 259 0.23 -5.86 0.33
CA ASP A 259 -0.43 -5.38 -0.88
C ASP A 259 -1.03 -6.54 -1.72
N PHE A 260 -1.88 -6.20 -2.67
CA PHE A 260 -2.31 -7.08 -3.74
C PHE A 260 -1.50 -6.79 -5.01
N MET A 261 -1.04 -7.85 -5.64
CA MET A 261 -0.24 -7.81 -6.86
C MET A 261 -1.10 -8.25 -8.04
N PHE A 262 -1.08 -7.45 -9.09
CA PHE A 262 -1.91 -7.63 -10.27
C PHE A 262 -1.04 -7.96 -11.47
N PHE A 263 -1.44 -8.97 -12.24
CA PHE A 263 -0.80 -9.28 -13.50
C PHE A 263 -1.08 -8.16 -14.52
N GLN A 264 -0.01 -7.72 -15.16
CA GLN A 264 -0.02 -6.66 -16.14
C GLN A 264 -0.46 -7.17 -17.52
N GLU A 265 -1.74 -7.00 -17.88
CA GLU A 265 -2.17 -6.93 -19.29
C GLU A 265 -2.21 -5.46 -19.71
N LEU A 266 -1.04 -4.83 -19.80
CA LEU A 266 -0.97 -3.40 -20.02
C LEU A 266 -1.08 -3.00 -21.48
N ASP A 267 -1.85 -1.94 -21.73
CA ASP A 267 -1.67 -1.08 -22.90
C ASP A 267 -0.45 -0.15 -22.70
N MET A 268 0.72 -0.74 -22.38
CA MET A 268 2.00 -0.06 -22.20
C MET A 268 3.12 -0.87 -22.83
N MET A 269 4.01 -0.19 -23.54
CA MET A 269 5.22 -0.80 -24.06
C MET A 269 6.11 -1.31 -22.91
N GLU A 270 6.81 -2.41 -23.15
CA GLU A 270 7.77 -2.96 -22.21
C GLU A 270 8.80 -1.88 -21.81
N ASN A 271 9.07 -1.78 -20.52
CA ASN A 271 10.06 -0.86 -19.96
C ASN A 271 10.76 -1.50 -18.76
N PRO A 272 11.98 -1.09 -18.41
CA PRO A 272 12.77 -1.74 -17.36
C PRO A 272 12.33 -1.38 -15.93
N TRP A 273 11.35 -0.49 -15.75
CA TRP A 273 10.99 0.10 -14.45
C TRP A 273 9.73 -0.50 -13.84
N ILE A 274 8.81 -0.98 -14.66
CA ILE A 274 7.54 -1.56 -14.26
C ILE A 274 7.59 -3.06 -14.58
N GLN A 275 7.44 -3.88 -13.55
CA GLN A 275 7.49 -5.33 -13.65
C GLN A 275 6.12 -5.89 -14.07
N GLU A 276 6.11 -7.13 -14.58
CA GLU A 276 4.90 -7.86 -14.97
C GLU A 276 3.84 -7.94 -13.85
N TRP A 277 4.27 -7.98 -12.58
CA TRP A 277 3.38 -7.90 -11.44
C TRP A 277 3.49 -6.52 -10.81
N VAL A 278 2.38 -5.80 -10.76
CA VAL A 278 2.35 -4.45 -10.22
C VAL A 278 1.55 -4.37 -8.93
N SER A 279 1.84 -3.34 -8.12
CA SER A 279 1.11 -3.03 -6.90
C SER A 279 -0.30 -2.49 -7.15
N SER A 280 -1.09 -2.44 -6.09
CA SER A 280 -2.41 -1.81 -6.11
C SER A 280 -2.39 -0.35 -6.57
N LYS A 281 -1.29 0.38 -6.37
CA LYS A 281 -1.10 1.77 -6.81
C LYS A 281 -1.17 1.91 -8.33
N PHE A 282 -0.45 1.03 -9.04
CA PHE A 282 -0.45 1.03 -10.50
C PHE A 282 -1.81 0.62 -11.05
N TYR A 283 -2.41 -0.41 -10.44
CA TYR A 283 -3.76 -0.83 -10.81
C TYR A 283 -4.79 0.30 -10.59
N ASP A 284 -4.68 1.03 -9.47
CA ASP A 284 -5.59 2.14 -9.14
C ASP A 284 -5.48 3.28 -10.15
N TYR A 285 -4.25 3.58 -10.59
CA TYR A 285 -4.01 4.62 -11.59
C TYR A 285 -4.56 4.24 -12.97
N PHE A 286 -4.22 3.06 -13.47
CA PHE A 286 -4.56 2.67 -14.83
C PHE A 286 -5.96 2.06 -14.99
N LYS A 287 -6.64 1.72 -13.89
CA LYS A 287 -8.01 1.19 -13.87
C LYS A 287 -8.23 0.01 -14.83
N TRP A 288 -7.30 -0.94 -14.86
CA TRP A 288 -7.37 -2.06 -15.81
C TRP A 288 -8.62 -2.92 -15.64
N SER A 289 -9.03 -3.55 -16.74
CA SER A 289 -10.23 -4.39 -16.80
C SER A 289 -10.22 -5.48 -15.72
N THR A 290 -11.43 -5.82 -15.27
CA THR A 290 -11.66 -6.75 -14.18
C THR A 290 -11.79 -8.21 -14.59
N ASP A 291 -11.65 -8.53 -15.87
CA ASP A 291 -12.26 -9.74 -16.42
C ASP A 291 -11.40 -11.00 -16.30
N ASN A 292 -10.10 -10.91 -15.98
CA ASN A 292 -9.19 -12.06 -15.81
C ASN A 292 -8.20 -11.86 -14.64
N LYS A 293 -8.71 -11.73 -13.41
CA LYS A 293 -7.86 -11.31 -12.28
C LYS A 293 -7.06 -12.47 -11.68
N GLN A 294 -5.86 -12.68 -12.19
CA GLN A 294 -4.83 -13.35 -11.37
C GLN A 294 -4.35 -12.35 -10.31
N ILE A 295 -4.75 -12.58 -9.06
CA ILE A 295 -4.29 -11.81 -7.91
C ILE A 295 -3.20 -12.62 -7.20
N ARG A 296 -2.09 -11.96 -6.89
CA ARG A 296 -1.06 -12.45 -5.98
C ARG A 296 -0.96 -11.54 -4.76
N PHE A 297 -0.25 -11.99 -3.74
CA PHE A 297 -0.12 -11.30 -2.47
C PHE A 297 1.32 -10.89 -2.25
N LEU A 298 1.54 -9.64 -1.85
CA LEU A 298 2.84 -9.22 -1.34
C LEU A 298 2.91 -9.56 0.16
N VAL A 299 3.77 -10.49 0.53
CA VAL A 299 3.94 -11.01 1.90
C VAL A 299 5.43 -11.06 2.23
N ASP A 300 5.84 -10.34 3.28
CA ASP A 300 7.25 -10.21 3.67
C ASP A 300 8.15 -9.75 2.51
N SER A 301 7.67 -8.80 1.72
CA SER A 301 8.34 -8.32 0.49
C SER A 301 8.48 -9.37 -0.62
N ASN A 302 7.74 -10.49 -0.57
CA ASN A 302 7.74 -11.53 -1.60
C ASN A 302 6.35 -11.68 -2.21
N ILE A 303 6.29 -11.86 -3.53
CA ILE A 303 5.04 -12.14 -4.23
C ILE A 303 4.71 -13.63 -4.07
N CYS A 304 3.53 -13.96 -3.57
CA CYS A 304 3.06 -15.33 -3.43
C CYS A 304 1.64 -15.53 -3.96
N THR A 305 1.34 -16.76 -4.35
CA THR A 305 0.01 -17.23 -4.75
C THR A 305 -0.91 -17.45 -3.53
N MET A 306 -2.21 -17.62 -3.77
CA MET A 306 -3.16 -18.01 -2.73
C MET A 306 -2.78 -19.33 -2.06
N GLU A 307 -2.38 -20.33 -2.84
CA GLU A 307 -1.96 -21.63 -2.30
C GLU A 307 -0.76 -21.51 -1.36
N GLU A 308 0.25 -20.73 -1.75
CA GLU A 308 1.43 -20.46 -0.92
C GLU A 308 1.08 -19.70 0.36
N LEU A 309 0.20 -18.70 0.27
CA LEU A 309 -0.31 -17.95 1.42
C LEU A 309 -0.97 -18.88 2.44
N ILE A 310 -1.86 -19.77 1.97
CA ILE A 310 -2.56 -20.73 2.82
C ILE A 310 -1.61 -21.80 3.36
N ASN A 311 -0.66 -22.29 2.57
CA ASN A 311 0.35 -23.24 3.02
C ASN A 311 1.26 -22.65 4.11
N ARG A 312 1.64 -21.37 4.01
CA ARG A 312 2.34 -20.66 5.10
C ARG A 312 1.49 -20.69 6.37
N ARG A 313 0.20 -20.38 6.28
CA ARG A 313 -0.74 -20.44 7.42
C ARG A 313 -0.90 -21.85 8.01
N ILE A 314 -1.04 -22.88 7.18
CA ILE A 314 -1.26 -24.27 7.62
C ILE A 314 -0.01 -24.87 8.25
N ARG A 315 1.16 -24.69 7.64
CA ARG A 315 2.45 -25.12 8.24
C ARG A 315 2.66 -24.49 9.61
N GLN A 316 2.19 -23.25 9.79
CA GLN A 316 2.21 -22.56 11.08
C GLN A 316 1.18 -23.10 12.08
N LYS A 317 0.15 -23.86 11.70
CA LYS A 317 -0.71 -24.60 12.65
C LYS A 317 -0.10 -25.96 13.05
N GLY A 318 0.72 -26.57 12.18
CA GLY A 318 1.26 -27.92 12.36
C GLY A 318 2.56 -28.02 13.18
N THR A 319 3.27 -26.92 13.42
CA THR A 319 4.40 -26.86 14.37
C THR A 319 3.89 -26.62 15.80
N LEU A 320 3.26 -27.63 16.38
CA LEU A 320 2.92 -27.65 17.81
C LEU A 320 4.01 -28.36 18.60
#